data_AF-A0A2E0Y9W1-F1
#
_entry.id   AF-A0A2E0Y9W1-F1
#
_cell.length_a   1.000
_cell.length_b   1.000
_cell.length_c   1.000
_cell.angle_alpha   90.00
_cell.angle_beta   90.00
_cell.angle_gamma   90.00
#
_symmetry.space_group_name_H-M   'P 1'
#
loop_
_entity.id
_entity.type
_entity.pdbx_description
1 polymer ?
#
loop_
_entity_poly.entity_id
_entity_poly.type
_entity_poly.pdbx_seq_one_letter_code
_entity_poly.pdbx_strand_id
1 'polypeptide(L)'
;MNISAIRTIRTASVALGLWVAAGAAAAAELDIGHCKFPEPPKVPDGAQATESEMGQAGVAVREFVSAVQSSLQCLTEAEKAMGEEIDEEQQAQLVTIYNNGVDQMNAVAQNYNAQVRAFKER
;
A
#
# COMPACT_ATOMS: atom_id res chain seq x y z
N MET A 1 19.28 -58.90 -55.71
CA MET A 1 18.15 -58.60 -54.82
C MET A 1 18.15 -59.59 -53.67
N ASN A 2 18.55 -59.15 -52.47
CA ASN A 2 17.98 -59.58 -51.18
C ASN A 2 18.66 -58.78 -50.06
N ILE A 3 17.83 -58.01 -49.35
CA ILE A 3 18.16 -57.17 -48.20
C ILE A 3 17.76 -57.97 -46.96
N SER A 4 18.66 -58.17 -46.00
CA SER A 4 18.27 -58.43 -44.60
C SER A 4 19.44 -58.41 -43.61
N ALA A 5 19.05 -58.08 -42.38
CA ALA A 5 19.76 -58.21 -41.11
C ALA A 5 20.54 -56.99 -40.60
N ILE A 6 19.73 -56.04 -40.11
CA ILE A 6 19.92 -55.16 -38.96
C ILE A 6 20.99 -55.69 -37.97
N ARG A 7 22.05 -54.92 -37.75
CA ARG A 7 23.03 -55.13 -36.68
C ARG A 7 22.76 -54.14 -35.55
N THR A 8 22.35 -54.68 -34.42
CA THR A 8 22.01 -54.02 -33.15
C THR A 8 23.20 -53.20 -32.64
N ILE A 9 23.04 -51.89 -32.48
CA ILE A 9 24.00 -51.05 -31.74
C ILE A 9 23.43 -50.82 -30.35
N ARG A 10 23.95 -51.57 -29.38
CA ARG A 10 23.89 -51.22 -27.96
C ARG A 10 25.25 -50.66 -27.60
N THR A 11 25.33 -49.37 -27.25
CA THR A 11 26.17 -48.90 -26.13
C THR A 11 25.83 -47.44 -25.85
N ALA A 12 25.46 -47.22 -24.59
CA ALA A 12 25.15 -45.94 -23.98
C ALA A 12 26.36 -44.99 -24.00
N SER A 13 26.10 -43.69 -24.10
CA SER A 13 26.99 -42.68 -23.56
C SER A 13 26.15 -41.58 -22.95
N VAL A 14 26.49 -41.33 -21.68
CA VAL A 14 25.73 -40.64 -20.65
C VAL A 14 25.61 -39.15 -20.98
N ALA A 15 24.38 -38.65 -20.98
CA ALA A 15 24.08 -37.24 -21.02
C ALA A 15 24.49 -36.60 -19.69
N LEU A 16 25.53 -35.74 -19.70
CA LEU A 16 25.87 -34.88 -18.57
C LEU A 16 25.23 -33.50 -18.79
N GLY A 17 23.91 -33.44 -18.63
CA GLY A 17 23.17 -32.18 -18.63
C GLY A 17 23.30 -31.52 -17.25
N LEU A 18 24.11 -30.48 -17.15
CA LEU A 18 24.23 -29.65 -15.95
C LEU A 18 22.96 -28.80 -15.81
N TRP A 19 21.94 -29.31 -15.11
CA TRP A 19 20.76 -28.55 -14.74
C TRP A 19 21.11 -27.63 -13.57
N VAL A 20 21.41 -26.36 -13.85
CA VAL A 20 21.42 -25.31 -12.83
C VAL A 20 19.95 -25.00 -12.50
N ALA A 21 19.45 -25.59 -11.42
CA ALA A 21 18.19 -25.16 -10.82
C ALA A 21 18.42 -23.80 -10.16
N ALA A 22 18.14 -22.71 -10.88
CA ALA A 22 18.01 -21.39 -10.30
C ALA A 22 16.74 -21.39 -9.43
N GLY A 23 16.89 -21.67 -8.14
CA GLY A 23 15.84 -21.46 -7.16
C GLY A 23 15.62 -19.96 -6.99
N ALA A 24 14.65 -19.40 -7.71
CA ALA A 24 14.14 -18.08 -7.41
C ALA A 24 13.41 -18.18 -6.06
N ALA A 25 14.02 -17.67 -4.99
CA ALA A 25 13.29 -17.37 -3.78
C ALA A 25 12.23 -16.34 -4.17
N ALA A 26 10.96 -16.71 -4.09
CA ALA A 26 9.86 -15.76 -4.23
C ALA A 26 9.92 -14.85 -3.01
N ALA A 27 10.39 -13.61 -3.19
CA ALA A 27 10.16 -12.57 -2.19
C ALA A 27 8.65 -12.37 -2.10
N ALA A 28 8.10 -12.42 -0.89
CA ALA A 28 6.71 -12.04 -0.66
C ALA A 28 6.59 -10.56 -1.02
N GLU A 29 5.74 -10.23 -2.00
CA GLU A 29 5.52 -8.85 -2.43
C GLU A 29 4.55 -8.16 -1.47
N LEU A 30 4.91 -6.97 -0.98
CA LEU A 30 4.05 -6.15 -0.15
C LEU A 30 2.93 -5.51 -1.00
N ASP A 31 1.77 -6.16 -1.09
CA ASP A 31 0.59 -5.57 -1.76
C ASP A 31 -0.22 -4.69 -0.80
N ILE A 32 0.05 -3.38 -0.83
CA ILE A 32 -0.74 -2.35 -0.13
C ILE A 32 -1.58 -1.49 -1.09
N GLY A 33 -1.71 -1.87 -2.37
CA GLY A 33 -2.41 -1.06 -3.38
C GLY A 33 -3.90 -0.88 -3.09
N HIS A 34 -4.46 -1.74 -2.24
CA HIS A 34 -5.84 -1.66 -1.77
C HIS A 34 -6.03 -0.75 -0.55
N CYS A 35 -4.95 -0.40 0.18
CA CYS A 35 -4.97 0.53 1.32
C CYS A 35 -4.93 2.00 0.88
N LYS A 36 -5.94 2.41 0.10
CA LYS A 36 -5.98 3.75 -0.51
C LYS A 36 -6.23 4.85 0.52
N PHE A 37 -5.48 5.94 0.42
CA PHE A 37 -5.72 7.17 1.19
C PHE A 37 -6.68 8.11 0.44
N PRO A 38 -7.66 8.72 1.14
CA PRO A 38 -8.55 9.71 0.54
C PRO A 38 -7.80 11.03 0.24
N GLU A 39 -8.36 11.84 -0.65
CA GLU A 39 -7.89 13.21 -0.86
C GLU A 39 -8.31 14.12 0.30
N PRO A 40 -7.44 15.03 0.78
CA PRO A 40 -7.80 16.03 1.77
C PRO A 40 -8.99 16.91 1.33
N PRO A 41 -10.00 17.14 2.19
CA PRO A 41 -11.12 18.01 1.87
C PRO A 41 -10.68 19.47 1.86
N LYS A 42 -11.41 20.30 1.11
CA LYS A 42 -11.24 21.75 1.18
C LYS A 42 -11.82 22.28 2.50
N VAL A 43 -11.05 23.11 3.19
CA VAL A 43 -11.50 23.86 4.36
C VAL A 43 -11.63 25.33 3.95
N PRO A 44 -12.83 25.93 4.05
CA PRO A 44 -13.03 27.33 3.67
C PRO A 44 -12.40 28.29 4.69
N ASP A 45 -12.12 29.53 4.26
CA ASP A 45 -11.62 30.59 5.14
C ASP A 45 -12.71 30.99 6.16
N GLY A 46 -12.47 30.73 7.44
CA GLY A 46 -13.42 30.98 8.52
C GLY A 46 -13.82 32.45 8.65
N ALA A 47 -12.97 33.39 8.24
CA ALA A 47 -13.30 34.82 8.28
C ALA A 47 -14.37 35.22 7.25
N GLN A 48 -14.57 34.41 6.21
CA GLN A 48 -15.46 34.71 5.07
C GLN A 48 -16.58 33.68 4.88
N ALA A 49 -16.39 32.46 5.41
CA ALA A 49 -17.31 31.35 5.22
C ALA A 49 -18.67 31.58 5.89
N THR A 50 -19.73 31.08 5.28
CA THR A 50 -21.06 30.97 5.89
C THR A 50 -21.11 29.84 6.91
N GLU A 51 -22.13 29.84 7.78
CA GLU A 51 -22.36 28.74 8.73
C GLU A 51 -22.56 27.40 8.02
N SER A 52 -23.29 27.42 6.89
CA SER A 52 -23.50 26.25 6.03
C SER A 52 -22.17 25.69 5.51
N GLU A 53 -21.28 26.53 4.99
CA GLU A 53 -19.97 26.11 4.48
C GLU A 53 -19.08 25.53 5.58
N MET A 54 -19.04 26.15 6.75
CA MET A 54 -18.28 25.62 7.90
C MET A 54 -18.87 24.28 8.40
N GLY A 55 -20.20 24.15 8.41
CA GLY A 55 -20.89 22.92 8.77
C GLY A 55 -20.55 21.77 7.81
N GLN A 56 -20.58 22.03 6.50
CA GLN A 56 -20.20 21.07 5.46
C GLN A 56 -18.71 20.70 5.56
N ALA A 57 -17.83 21.67 5.78
CA ALA A 57 -16.41 21.42 6.01
C ALA A 57 -16.18 20.50 7.22
N GLY A 58 -16.92 20.70 8.30
CA GLY A 58 -16.85 19.83 9.48
C GLY A 58 -17.27 18.38 9.21
N VAL A 59 -18.29 18.17 8.36
CA VAL A 59 -18.68 16.82 7.90
C VAL A 59 -17.55 16.20 7.08
N ALA A 60 -17.06 16.91 6.07
CA ALA A 60 -16.02 16.40 5.17
C ALA A 60 -14.71 16.08 5.92
N VAL A 61 -14.31 16.88 6.90
CA VAL A 61 -13.12 16.62 7.73
C VAL A 61 -13.29 15.36 8.57
N ARG A 62 -14.47 15.11 9.16
CA ARG A 62 -14.73 13.87 9.91
C ARG A 62 -14.71 12.64 9.01
N GLU A 63 -15.30 12.74 7.83
CA GLU A 63 -15.29 11.66 6.84
C GLU A 63 -13.86 11.34 6.38
N PHE A 64 -13.06 12.38 6.09
CA PHE A 64 -11.65 12.23 5.75
C PHE A 64 -10.86 11.54 6.86
N VAL A 65 -10.99 11.98 8.12
CA VAL A 65 -10.31 11.36 9.27
C VAL A 65 -10.70 9.89 9.42
N SER A 66 -11.99 9.57 9.30
CA SER A 66 -12.48 8.18 9.37
C SER A 66 -11.92 7.32 8.24
N ALA A 67 -11.86 7.86 7.02
CA ALA A 67 -11.32 7.15 5.87
C ALA A 67 -9.80 6.93 6.01
N VAL A 68 -9.03 7.93 6.46
CA VAL A 68 -7.59 7.76 6.73
C VAL A 68 -7.34 6.71 7.81
N GLN A 69 -8.11 6.71 8.90
CA GLN A 69 -7.97 5.67 9.93
C GLN A 69 -8.23 4.26 9.37
N SER A 70 -9.19 4.12 8.46
CA SER A 70 -9.45 2.86 7.77
C SER A 70 -8.28 2.43 6.88
N SER A 71 -7.64 3.38 6.17
CA SER A 71 -6.43 3.12 5.39
C SER A 71 -5.26 2.70 6.27
N LEU A 72 -5.05 3.37 7.41
CA LEU A 72 -4.00 3.03 8.38
C LEU A 72 -4.21 1.63 8.97
N GLN A 73 -5.45 1.28 9.30
CA GLN A 73 -5.79 -0.07 9.75
C GLN A 73 -5.51 -1.11 8.66
N CYS A 74 -5.83 -0.81 7.40
CA CYS A 74 -5.48 -1.67 6.26
C CYS A 74 -3.98 -1.96 6.18
N LEU A 75 -3.14 -0.92 6.33
CA LEU A 75 -1.68 -1.10 6.35
C LEU A 75 -1.23 -2.01 7.51
N THR A 76 -1.80 -1.83 8.70
CA THR A 76 -1.50 -2.68 9.86
C THR A 76 -1.92 -4.14 9.64
N GLU A 77 -3.04 -4.40 8.96
CA GLU A 77 -3.43 -5.78 8.62
C GLU A 77 -2.55 -6.39 7.52
N ALA A 78 -2.10 -5.59 6.55
CA ALA A 78 -1.12 -6.03 5.55
C ALA A 78 0.22 -6.40 6.19
N GLU A 79 0.72 -5.59 7.13
CA GLU A 79 1.92 -5.90 7.92
C GLU A 79 1.77 -7.23 8.67
N LYS A 80 0.65 -7.42 9.36
CA LYS A 80 0.36 -8.66 10.10
C LYS A 80 0.26 -9.89 9.20
N ALA A 81 -0.30 -9.73 8.00
CA ALA A 81 -0.43 -10.82 7.04
C ALA A 81 0.92 -11.31 6.52
N MET A 82 1.91 -10.41 6.41
CA MET A 82 3.28 -10.76 6.05
C MET A 82 4.01 -11.49 7.20
N GLY A 83 3.75 -11.13 8.46
CA GLY A 83 4.31 -11.82 9.63
C GLY A 83 5.84 -11.79 9.63
N GLU A 84 6.48 -12.96 9.73
CA GLU A 84 7.95 -13.10 9.69
C GLU A 84 8.54 -12.97 8.28
N GLU A 85 7.71 -12.92 7.24
CA GLU A 85 8.15 -12.79 5.84
C GLU A 85 8.41 -11.33 5.43
N ILE A 86 8.04 -10.36 6.28
CA ILE A 86 8.33 -8.95 6.02
C ILE A 86 9.82 -8.67 6.20
N ASP A 87 10.45 -8.05 5.20
CA ASP A 87 11.82 -7.58 5.32
C ASP A 87 11.92 -6.15 5.91
N GLU A 88 13.13 -5.75 6.29
CA GLU A 88 13.39 -4.44 6.90
C GLU A 88 13.02 -3.26 5.98
N GLU A 89 13.16 -3.43 4.66
CA GLU A 89 12.85 -2.39 3.69
C GLU A 89 11.33 -2.20 3.57
N GLN A 90 10.59 -3.30 3.45
CA GLN A 90 9.14 -3.33 3.45
C GLN A 90 8.56 -2.74 4.74
N GLN A 91 9.15 -3.08 5.90
CA GLN A 91 8.74 -2.51 7.17
C GLN A 91 8.97 -0.99 7.22
N ALA A 92 10.14 -0.51 6.76
CA ALA A 92 10.44 0.92 6.70
C ALA A 92 9.50 1.67 5.73
N GLN A 93 9.12 1.05 4.61
CA GLN A 93 8.14 1.59 3.67
C GLN A 93 6.76 1.73 4.32
N LEU A 94 6.27 0.70 5.02
CA LEU A 94 5.00 0.75 5.75
C LEU A 94 4.98 1.86 6.80
N VAL A 95 6.02 1.96 7.63
CA VAL A 95 6.14 3.01 8.65
C VAL A 95 6.12 4.41 8.02
N THR A 96 6.82 4.59 6.90
CA THR A 96 6.84 5.86 6.19
C THR A 96 5.45 6.24 5.68
N ILE A 97 4.74 5.32 5.03
CA ILE A 97 3.39 5.55 4.51
C ILE A 97 2.40 5.81 5.64
N TYR A 98 2.49 5.04 6.72
CA TYR A 98 1.66 5.19 7.91
C TYR A 98 1.81 6.60 8.51
N ASN A 99 3.05 7.04 8.75
CA ASN A 99 3.34 8.35 9.30
C ASN A 99 2.83 9.48 8.39
N ASN A 100 3.03 9.37 7.07
CA ASN A 100 2.49 10.33 6.10
C ASN A 100 0.96 10.44 6.17
N GLY A 101 0.26 9.32 6.38
CA GLY A 101 -1.20 9.30 6.58
C GLY A 101 -1.62 10.03 7.86
N VAL A 102 -0.92 9.77 8.97
CA VAL A 102 -1.13 10.45 10.26
C VAL A 102 -0.88 11.95 10.15
N ASP A 103 0.20 12.35 9.47
CA ASP A 103 0.56 13.76 9.30
C ASP A 103 -0.47 14.51 8.47
N GLN A 104 -0.97 13.93 7.38
CA GLN A 104 -2.05 14.54 6.59
C GLN A 104 -3.34 14.69 7.39
N MET A 105 -3.72 13.65 8.15
CA MET A 105 -4.88 13.70 9.04
C MET A 105 -4.77 14.85 10.06
N ASN A 106 -3.60 14.98 10.68
CA ASN A 106 -3.32 16.04 11.65
C ASN A 106 -3.33 17.44 11.01
N ALA A 107 -2.71 17.60 9.84
CA ALA A 107 -2.67 18.87 9.13
C ALA A 107 -4.08 19.38 8.77
N VAL A 108 -4.94 18.50 8.25
CA VAL A 108 -6.34 18.85 7.93
C VAL A 108 -7.11 19.22 9.19
N ALA A 109 -6.98 18.46 10.27
CA ALA A 109 -7.66 18.75 11.53
C ALA A 109 -7.20 20.07 12.16
N GLN A 110 -5.90 20.36 12.14
CA GLN A 110 -5.34 21.61 12.62
C GLN A 110 -5.83 22.80 11.80
N ASN A 111 -5.83 22.69 10.47
CA ASN A 111 -6.35 23.73 9.59
C ASN A 111 -7.83 23.99 9.86
N TYR A 112 -8.67 22.94 9.90
CA TYR A 112 -10.10 23.09 10.22
C TYR A 112 -10.33 23.77 11.57
N ASN A 113 -9.59 23.37 12.61
CA ASN A 113 -9.70 24.00 13.92
C ASN A 113 -9.29 25.48 13.90
N ALA A 114 -8.30 25.86 13.09
CA ALA A 114 -7.93 27.26 12.91
C ALA A 114 -9.06 28.07 12.24
N GLN A 115 -9.67 27.52 11.18
CA GLN A 115 -10.78 28.18 10.49
C GLN A 115 -12.05 28.27 11.37
N VAL A 116 -12.31 27.26 12.19
CA VAL A 116 -13.39 27.33 13.20
C VAL A 116 -13.17 28.44 14.21
N ARG A 117 -11.92 28.71 14.63
CA ARG A 117 -11.63 29.85 15.52
C ARG A 117 -11.86 31.18 14.81
N ALA A 118 -11.32 31.34 13.60
CA ALA A 118 -11.53 32.55 12.80
C ALA A 118 -13.02 32.85 12.57
N PHE A 119 -13.83 31.81 12.29
CA PHE A 119 -15.28 31.94 12.14
C PHE A 119 -15.99 32.39 13.42
N LYS A 120 -15.48 32.02 14.59
CA LYS A 120 -16.06 32.39 15.89
C LYS A 120 -15.67 33.79 16.36
N GLU A 121 -14.58 34.34 15.84
CA GLU A 121 -14.02 35.64 16.24
C GLU A 121 -14.61 36.82 15.43
N ARG A 122 -15.37 36.54 14.37
CA ARG A 122 -16.07 37.54 13.55
C ARG A 122 -17.29 38.11 14.26
#